data_AF-A0A183JRX4-F1
#
_entry.id   AF-A0A183JRX4-F1
#
_cell.length_a   1.000
_cell.length_b   1.000
_cell.length_c   1.000
_cell.angle_alpha   90.00
_cell.angle_beta   90.00
_cell.angle_gamma   90.00
#
_symmetry.space_group_name_H-M   'P 1'
#
loop_
_entity.id
_entity.type
_entity.pdbx_description
1 polymer ?
#
loop_
_entity_poly.entity_id
_entity_poly.type
_entity_poly.pdbx_seq_one_letter_code
_entity_poly.pdbx_strand_id
1 'polypeptide(L)'
;MKGCVDAQLRDQQAEFRKDRSCLYQTATLRIIVEQSIEWNSSLYNNFIDYEKAFGSVERTTIWRLLRHYGVPQKIVNIIQSSYVGLNWKIVHGGQLTKSFEVKTGARQGCLLSSFLFLLVIDWTMKTSTSEGKHEIQ
;
A
#
# COMPACT_ATOMS: atom_id res chain seq x y z
N MET A 1 15.08 3.12 9.25
CA MET A 1 13.88 3.52 8.50
C MET A 1 12.76 2.49 8.62
N LYS A 2 12.93 1.25 8.16
CA LYS A 2 11.80 0.28 8.17
C LYS A 2 11.27 -0.02 9.59
N GLY A 3 12.13 -0.27 10.58
CA GLY A 3 11.67 -0.58 11.95
C GLY A 3 10.91 0.54 12.66
N CYS A 4 11.37 1.80 12.54
CA CYS A 4 10.69 2.94 13.18
C CYS A 4 9.37 3.31 12.50
N VAL A 5 9.25 3.03 11.20
CA VAL A 5 8.01 3.20 10.44
C VAL A 5 7.04 2.05 10.75
N ASP A 6 7.53 0.82 10.83
CA ASP A 6 6.72 -0.37 11.09
C ASP A 6 5.94 -0.27 12.41
N ALA A 7 6.54 0.32 13.44
CA ALA A 7 5.89 0.62 14.72
C ALA A 7 4.71 1.60 14.63
N GLN A 8 4.59 2.35 13.53
CA GLN A 8 3.49 3.29 13.30
C GLN A 8 2.39 2.70 12.41
N LEU A 9 2.62 1.56 11.75
CA LEU A 9 1.67 0.94 10.83
C LEU A 9 0.57 0.19 11.57
N ARG A 10 -0.64 0.13 11.01
CA ARG A 10 -1.76 -0.61 11.61
C ARG A 10 -1.47 -2.11 11.69
N ASP A 11 -1.97 -2.75 12.73
CA ASP A 11 -1.77 -4.19 12.95
C ASP A 11 -2.53 -5.10 11.99
N GLN A 12 -3.56 -4.59 11.32
CA GLN A 12 -4.27 -5.34 10.29
C GLN A 12 -3.49 -5.37 8.97
N GLN A 13 -2.56 -4.44 8.76
CA GLN A 13 -1.73 -4.41 7.56
C GLN A 13 -0.65 -5.49 7.65
N ALA A 14 -0.70 -6.46 6.74
CA ALA A 14 0.24 -7.58 6.68
C ALA A 14 1.23 -7.49 5.52
N GLU A 15 0.89 -6.75 4.46
CA GLU A 15 1.67 -6.73 3.23
C GLU A 15 3.07 -6.10 3.45
N PHE A 16 4.12 -6.70 2.87
CA PHE A 16 5.51 -6.22 2.90
C PHE A 16 6.14 -6.03 4.31
N ARG A 17 5.49 -6.54 5.35
CA ARG A 17 5.98 -6.49 6.73
C ARG A 17 6.66 -7.80 7.10
N LYS A 18 7.69 -7.69 7.94
CA LYS A 18 8.42 -8.86 8.43
C LYS A 18 7.49 -9.66 9.34
N ASP A 19 7.60 -10.99 9.30
CA ASP A 19 6.89 -11.90 10.21
C ASP A 19 5.35 -11.82 10.11
N ARG A 20 4.82 -11.32 8.97
CA ARG A 20 3.39 -11.28 8.64
C ARG A 20 3.15 -12.02 7.32
N SER A 21 2.07 -12.80 7.26
CA SER A 21 1.77 -13.66 6.11
C SER A 21 0.29 -13.59 5.75
N CYS A 22 0.01 -13.72 4.45
CA CYS A 22 -1.35 -13.88 3.92
C CYS A 22 -2.07 -15.06 4.60
N LEU A 23 -1.35 -16.13 4.96
CA LEU A 23 -1.91 -17.29 5.65
C LEU A 23 -2.67 -16.90 6.92
N TYR A 24 -2.10 -16.01 7.74
CA TYR A 24 -2.75 -15.59 8.99
C TYR A 24 -4.00 -14.73 8.72
N GLN A 25 -3.97 -13.89 7.69
CA GLN A 25 -5.13 -13.07 7.30
C GLN A 25 -6.27 -13.95 6.76
N THR A 26 -5.96 -14.94 5.92
CA THR A 26 -6.94 -15.92 5.42
C THR A 26 -7.51 -16.77 6.56
N ALA A 27 -6.67 -17.24 7.48
CA ALA A 27 -7.12 -18.00 8.65
C ALA A 27 -8.03 -17.16 9.55
N THR A 28 -7.67 -15.90 9.80
CA THR A 28 -8.50 -14.96 10.59
C THR A 28 -9.85 -14.75 9.94
N LEU A 29 -9.89 -14.49 8.63
CA LEU A 29 -11.16 -14.34 7.90
C LEU A 29 -12.01 -15.60 7.97
N ARG A 30 -11.40 -16.78 7.83
CA ARG A 30 -12.10 -18.07 7.94
C ARG A 30 -12.73 -18.24 9.31
N ILE A 31 -12.01 -17.93 10.38
CA ILE A 31 -12.52 -18.01 11.76
C ILE A 31 -13.72 -17.07 11.95
N ILE A 32 -13.65 -15.83 11.44
CA ILE A 32 -14.76 -14.87 11.51
C ILE A 32 -16.00 -15.42 10.80
N VAL A 33 -15.83 -16.03 9.63
CA VAL A 33 -16.94 -16.65 8.88
C VAL A 33 -17.54 -17.83 9.65
N GLU A 34 -16.71 -18.71 10.20
CA GLU A 34 -17.15 -19.88 10.96
C GLU A 34 -17.92 -19.49 12.23
N GLN A 35 -17.45 -18.48 12.98
CA GLN A 35 -18.14 -17.98 14.17
C GLN A 35 -19.50 -17.34 13.85
N SER A 36 -19.59 -16.57 12.75
CA SER A 36 -20.87 -15.98 12.34
C SER A 36 -21.90 -17.05 12.01
N ILE A 37 -21.48 -18.16 11.40
CA ILE A 37 -22.35 -19.32 11.14
C ILE A 37 -22.76 -19.99 12.45
N GLU A 38 -21.81 -20.24 13.35
CA GLU A 38 -22.06 -20.90 14.64
C GLU A 38 -23.08 -20.12 15.50
N TRP A 39 -22.97 -18.80 15.53
CA TRP A 39 -23.85 -17.93 16.31
C TRP A 39 -25.08 -17.43 15.56
N ASN A 40 -25.30 -17.88 14.33
CA ASN A 40 -26.40 -17.42 13.46
C ASN A 40 -26.43 -15.88 13.34
N SER A 41 -25.25 -15.26 13.26
CA SER A 41 -25.08 -13.82 13.10
C SER A 41 -24.96 -13.45 11.62
N SER A 42 -25.50 -12.29 11.26
CA SER A 42 -25.29 -11.74 9.92
C SER A 42 -23.84 -11.29 9.74
N LEU A 43 -23.24 -11.60 8.59
CA LEU A 43 -21.89 -11.20 8.23
C LEU A 43 -21.86 -10.68 6.79
N TYR A 44 -21.27 -9.50 6.61
CA TYR A 44 -21.01 -8.92 5.29
C TYR A 44 -19.51 -8.80 5.08
N ASN A 45 -19.02 -9.28 3.94
CA ASN A 45 -17.62 -9.19 3.59
C ASN A 45 -17.46 -8.44 2.26
N ASN A 46 -16.53 -7.48 2.22
CA ASN A 46 -16.27 -6.65 1.05
C ASN A 46 -14.80 -6.79 0.65
N PHE A 47 -14.58 -7.21 -0.59
CA PHE A 47 -13.25 -7.32 -1.19
C PHE A 47 -13.01 -6.13 -2.11
N ILE A 48 -12.01 -5.32 -1.77
CA ILE A 48 -11.65 -4.11 -2.52
C ILE A 48 -10.29 -4.34 -3.16
N ASP A 49 -10.23 -4.15 -4.49
CA ASP A 49 -8.99 -4.16 -5.26
C ASP A 49 -8.76 -2.81 -5.92
N TYR A 50 -7.49 -2.40 -6.05
CA TYR A 50 -7.12 -1.11 -6.60
C TYR A 50 -6.59 -1.26 -8.03
N GLU A 51 -7.26 -0.62 -8.99
CA GLU A 51 -6.76 -0.58 -10.37
C GLU A 51 -5.37 0.08 -10.42
N LYS A 52 -4.40 -0.63 -11.02
CA LYS A 52 -3.02 -0.16 -11.20
C LYS A 52 -2.41 0.38 -9.91
N ALA A 53 -2.57 -0.34 -8.80
CA ALA A 53 -2.23 0.13 -7.46
C ALA A 53 -0.86 0.84 -7.33
N PHE A 54 0.20 0.30 -7.95
CA PHE A 54 1.50 0.98 -7.97
C PHE A 54 1.55 2.20 -8.90
N GLY A 55 0.89 2.14 -10.06
CA GLY A 55 0.94 3.16 -11.10
C GLY A 55 0.04 4.37 -10.87
N SER A 56 -1.01 4.23 -10.05
CA SER A 56 -2.05 5.25 -9.83
C SER A 56 -1.72 6.26 -8.72
N VAL A 57 -0.77 5.96 -7.83
CA VAL A 57 -0.45 6.82 -6.69
C VAL A 57 0.20 8.15 -7.12
N GLU A 58 -0.29 9.27 -6.58
CA GLU A 58 0.34 10.57 -6.79
C GLU A 58 1.68 10.69 -6.05
N ARG A 59 2.76 11.09 -6.76
CA ARG A 59 4.11 11.17 -6.17
C ARG A 59 4.21 12.19 -5.03
N THR A 60 3.53 13.32 -5.15
CA THR A 60 3.50 14.35 -4.09
C THR A 60 2.97 13.79 -2.78
N THR A 61 1.94 12.93 -2.86
CA THR A 61 1.37 12.21 -1.73
C THR A 61 2.40 11.27 -1.11
N ILE A 62 3.16 10.51 -1.91
CA ILE A 62 4.26 9.67 -1.40
C ILE A 62 5.27 10.49 -0.57
N TRP A 63 5.68 11.66 -1.08
CA TRP A 63 6.64 12.52 -0.38
C TRP A 63 6.10 13.07 0.94
N ARG A 64 4.82 13.42 0.97
CA ARG A 64 4.12 13.87 2.19
C ARG A 64 4.03 12.73 3.21
N LEU A 65 3.68 11.52 2.77
CA LEU A 65 3.58 10.37 3.64
C LEU A 65 4.93 9.97 4.24
N LEU A 66 6.00 9.97 3.46
CA LEU A 66 7.34 9.70 4.00
C LEU A 66 7.68 10.65 5.16
N ARG A 67 7.39 11.95 5.02
CA ARG A 67 7.58 12.93 6.11
C ARG A 67 6.65 12.64 7.29
N HIS A 68 5.38 12.33 7.03
CA HIS A 68 4.40 11.99 8.05
C HIS A 68 4.83 10.80 8.92
N TYR A 69 5.37 9.75 8.30
CA TYR A 69 5.90 8.57 9.00
C TYR A 69 7.31 8.76 9.59
N GLY A 70 7.81 10.00 9.64
CA GLY A 70 9.08 10.33 10.30
C GLY A 70 10.34 10.01 9.50
N VAL A 71 10.25 9.82 8.18
CA VAL A 71 11.44 9.62 7.35
C VAL A 71 12.20 10.96 7.23
N PRO A 72 13.51 11.01 7.57
CA PRO A 72 14.30 12.23 7.51
C PRO A 72 14.29 12.89 6.13
N GLN A 73 14.17 14.23 6.09
CA GLN A 73 14.05 15.01 4.86
C GLN A 73 15.16 14.72 3.84
N LYS A 74 16.40 14.52 4.30
CA LYS A 74 17.53 14.15 3.42
C LYS A 74 17.26 12.88 2.63
N ILE A 75 16.63 11.88 3.26
CA ILE A 75 16.29 10.62 2.58
C ILE A 75 15.09 10.82 1.65
N VAL A 76 14.08 11.60 2.07
CA VAL A 76 12.95 11.97 1.20
C VAL A 76 13.45 12.62 -0.09
N ASN A 77 14.41 13.54 0.00
CA ASN A 77 15.02 14.19 -1.16
C ASN A 77 15.71 13.18 -2.09
N ILE A 78 16.50 12.25 -1.55
CA ILE A 78 17.16 11.19 -2.35
C ILE A 78 16.13 10.33 -3.08
N ILE A 79 15.07 9.92 -2.37
CA ILE A 79 13.99 9.13 -2.98
C ILE A 79 13.33 9.96 -4.07
N GLN A 80 12.91 11.19 -3.79
CA GLN A 80 12.24 12.07 -4.74
C GLN A 80 13.10 12.32 -6.00
N SER A 81 14.40 12.60 -5.84
CA SER A 81 15.34 12.76 -6.97
C SER A 81 15.39 11.53 -7.87
N SER A 82 15.26 10.32 -7.31
CA SER A 82 15.25 9.08 -8.10
C SER A 82 13.99 8.88 -8.96
N TYR A 83 12.97 9.74 -8.81
CA TYR A 83 11.73 9.73 -9.59
C TYR A 83 11.63 10.89 -10.60
N VAL A 84 12.57 11.83 -10.61
CA VAL A 84 12.57 12.96 -11.56
C VAL A 84 13.02 12.47 -12.94
N GLY A 85 12.33 12.93 -14.00
CA GLY A 85 12.72 12.66 -15.40
C GLY A 85 12.60 11.21 -15.85
N LEU A 86 11.84 10.37 -15.12
CA LEU A 86 11.65 8.97 -15.49
C LEU A 86 10.90 8.84 -16.81
N ASN A 87 11.54 8.17 -17.77
CA ASN A 87 10.96 7.81 -19.06
C ASN A 87 10.91 6.29 -19.21
N TRP A 88 9.79 5.75 -19.67
CA TRP A 88 9.61 4.33 -19.92
C TRP A 88 9.52 4.05 -21.41
N LYS A 89 9.95 2.84 -21.79
CA LYS A 89 9.70 2.23 -23.09
C LYS A 89 9.19 0.83 -22.83
N ILE A 90 8.25 0.37 -23.65
CA ILE A 90 7.66 -0.94 -23.54
C ILE A 90 8.23 -1.82 -24.66
N VAL A 91 8.57 -3.06 -24.36
CA VAL A 91 8.90 -4.05 -25.38
C VAL A 91 7.62 -4.80 -25.75
N HIS A 92 7.22 -4.75 -27.01
CA HIS A 92 6.04 -5.42 -27.52
C HIS A 92 6.36 -6.08 -28.87
N GLY A 93 6.18 -7.39 -28.97
CA GLY A 93 6.53 -8.15 -30.19
C GLY A 93 8.01 -8.07 -30.57
N GLY A 94 8.91 -7.98 -29.58
CA GLY A 94 10.36 -7.82 -29.80
C GLY A 94 10.80 -6.40 -30.21
N GLN A 95 9.86 -5.46 -30.34
CA GLN A 95 10.15 -4.06 -30.68
C GLN A 95 9.93 -3.13 -29.49
N LEU A 96 10.72 -2.05 -29.42
CA LEU A 96 10.58 -1.01 -28.41
C LEU A 96 9.59 0.07 -28.87
N THR A 97 8.69 0.48 -27.98
CA THR A 97 7.83 1.64 -28.21
C THR A 97 8.62 2.95 -28.15
N LYS A 98 7.98 4.04 -28.60
CA LYS A 98 8.43 5.40 -28.28
C LYS A 98 8.50 5.57 -26.76
N SER A 99 9.44 6.38 -26.30
CA SER A 99 9.55 6.73 -24.88
C SER A 99 8.42 7.66 -24.47
N PHE A 100 7.92 7.45 -23.27
CA PHE A 100 6.97 8.36 -22.63
C PHE A 100 7.40 8.63 -21.19
N GLU A 101 7.10 9.84 -20.72
CA GLU A 101 7.39 10.24 -19.35
C GLU A 101 6.40 9.58 -18.39
N VAL A 102 6.90 9.06 -17.27
CA VAL A 102 6.07 8.51 -16.19
C VAL A 102 5.97 9.54 -15.09
N LYS A 103 4.74 10.04 -14.87
CA LYS A 103 4.45 11.13 -13.93
C LYS A 103 3.87 10.66 -12.60
N THR A 104 3.22 9.49 -12.60
CA THR A 104 2.56 8.92 -11.42
C THR A 104 3.25 7.63 -10.97
N GLY A 105 2.83 7.17 -9.81
CA GLY A 105 3.11 5.85 -9.31
C GLY A 105 4.50 5.61 -8.76
N ALA A 106 4.61 4.48 -8.07
CA ALA A 106 5.85 3.84 -7.69
C ALA A 106 6.34 2.92 -8.82
N ARG A 107 7.65 2.71 -8.93
CA ARG A 107 8.25 1.88 -9.98
C ARG A 107 7.99 0.41 -9.72
N GLN A 108 7.16 -0.25 -10.52
CA GLN A 108 6.94 -1.69 -10.38
C GLN A 108 8.26 -2.47 -10.53
N GLY A 109 8.49 -3.47 -9.68
CA GLY A 109 9.74 -4.23 -9.62
C GLY A 109 10.88 -3.57 -8.84
N CYS A 110 10.73 -2.31 -8.40
CA CYS A 110 11.70 -1.70 -7.49
C CYS A 110 11.40 -2.10 -6.03
N LEU A 111 12.44 -2.55 -5.31
CA LEU A 111 12.34 -2.94 -3.89
C LEU A 111 11.76 -1.84 -2.99
N LEU A 112 12.04 -0.57 -3.31
CA LEU A 112 11.54 0.57 -2.55
C LEU A 112 10.03 0.79 -2.77
N SER A 113 9.52 0.46 -3.96
CA SER A 113 8.12 0.74 -4.31
C SER A 113 7.13 0.02 -3.42
N SER A 114 7.43 -1.21 -3.00
CA SER A 114 6.62 -1.95 -2.02
C SER A 114 6.51 -1.18 -0.69
N PHE A 115 7.61 -0.61 -0.21
CA PHE A 115 7.60 0.21 1.00
C PHE A 115 6.82 1.52 0.82
N LEU A 116 6.95 2.19 -0.33
CA LEU A 116 6.19 3.41 -0.60
C LEU A 116 4.68 3.13 -0.69
N PHE A 117 4.30 2.04 -1.33
CA PHE A 117 2.90 1.63 -1.46
C PHE A 117 2.29 1.22 -0.12
N LEU A 118 3.07 0.51 0.72
CA LEU A 118 2.67 0.18 2.09
C LEU A 118 2.23 1.41 2.89
N LEU A 119 2.99 2.51 2.81
CA LEU A 119 2.65 3.76 3.50
C LEU A 119 1.35 4.38 2.99
N VAL A 120 1.12 4.29 1.67
CA VAL A 120 -0.09 4.82 1.02
C VAL A 120 -1.31 4.07 1.51
N ILE A 121 -1.29 2.73 1.48
CA ILE A 121 -2.43 1.93 1.94
C ILE A 121 -2.67 2.09 3.45
N ASP A 122 -1.61 2.15 4.25
CA ASP A 122 -1.77 2.37 5.69
C ASP A 122 -2.44 3.71 5.98
N TRP A 123 -1.99 4.78 5.30
CA TRP A 123 -2.61 6.09 5.41
C TRP A 123 -4.06 6.10 4.95
N THR A 124 -4.34 5.61 3.73
CA THR A 124 -5.70 5.54 3.16
C THR A 124 -6.64 4.88 4.14
N MET A 125 -6.26 3.72 4.65
CA MET A 125 -7.10 2.98 5.56
C MET A 125 -7.25 3.66 6.92
N LYS A 126 -6.19 4.25 7.49
CA LYS A 126 -6.29 5.07 8.70
C LYS A 126 -7.30 6.21 8.53
N THR A 127 -7.24 6.91 7.40
CA THR A 127 -8.17 8.01 7.12
C THR A 127 -9.59 7.53 6.92
N SER A 128 -9.80 6.47 6.15
CA SER A 128 -11.13 5.90 5.87
C SER A 128 -11.80 5.29 7.09
N THR A 129 -11.03 4.85 8.10
CA THR A 129 -11.58 4.29 9.34
C THR A 129 -11.47 5.23 10.55
N SER A 130 -11.03 6.48 10.37
CA SER A 130 -10.84 7.43 11.47
C SER A 130 -12.15 8.05 11.96
N GLU A 131 -13.17 8.13 11.11
CA GLU A 131 -14.51 8.62 11.46
C GLU A 131 -15.36 7.48 12.04
N GLY A 132 -15.09 7.16 13.31
CA GLY A 132 -16.02 6.44 14.18
C GLY A 132 -16.04 4.92 14.05
N LYS A 133 -16.03 4.27 15.22
CA LYS A 133 -16.57 2.93 15.40
C LYS A 133 -18.03 2.92 14.98
N HIS A 134 -18.30 2.69 13.70
CA HIS A 134 -19.59 2.17 13.28
C HIS A 134 -19.50 0.65 13.46
N GLU A 135 -19.45 0.22 14.72
CA GLU A 135 -19.96 -1.10 15.08
C GLU A 135 -21.39 -1.08 14.56
N ILE A 136 -21.62 -1.78 13.45
CA ILE A 136 -22.97 -2.13 13.03
C ILE A 136 -23.46 -3.05 14.14
N GLN A 137 -24.27 -2.48 15.05
CA GLN A 137 -24.99 -3.23 16.08
C GLN A 137 -25.89 -4.29 15.44
#